data_AF-A0A0F7RY66-F1
#
_entry.id   AF-A0A0F7RY66-F1
#
_cell.length_a   1.000
_cell.length_b   1.000
_cell.length_c   1.000
_cell.angle_alpha   90.00
_cell.angle_beta   90.00
_cell.angle_gamma   90.00
#
_symmetry.space_group_name_H-M   'P 1'
#
loop_
_entity.id
_entity.type
_entity.pdbx_description
1 polymer ?
#
loop_
_entity_poly.entity_id
_entity_poly.type
_entity_poly.pdbx_seq_one_letter_code
_entity_poly.pdbx_strand_id
1 'polypeptide(L)'
;MFKTKLGHYMKIAPRQIFFVQILSILVNSVIQILAKNYLRDHIPDVCDPAQAQKFVCPSVVIFYTASIIWGAIGVERSFGPKSPYRWLFSGLVVGAVLPLITWFTSRKLKWSTMRIVSAPIIFVGMSLAPPASGINFTSAIVVGYFFQYWMRKHRLDWWSRYNFVLAGALDFGTVLSSLVIYFLLQMPKNGALELQWWGNQVDVQTADAQGTPLLEAPVMGFAPPPGAS
;
A
#
# COMPACT_ATOMS: atom_id res chain seq x y z
N MET A 1 6.95 -14.18 -8.80
CA MET A 1 7.70 -14.17 -10.09
C MET A 1 9.21 -13.88 -9.93
N PHE A 2 9.63 -12.95 -9.07
CA PHE A 2 11.06 -12.63 -8.88
C PHE A 2 11.89 -13.81 -8.30
N LYS A 3 11.35 -14.55 -7.33
CA LYS A 3 12.05 -15.66 -6.66
C LYS A 3 12.37 -16.86 -7.57
N THR A 4 11.53 -17.16 -8.55
CA THR A 4 11.78 -18.27 -9.50
C THR A 4 12.84 -17.92 -10.53
N LYS A 5 12.91 -16.65 -10.97
CA LYS A 5 14.01 -16.18 -11.81
C LYS A 5 15.35 -16.24 -11.07
N LEU A 6 15.39 -15.78 -9.82
CA LEU A 6 16.61 -15.87 -9.00
C LEU A 6 17.04 -17.34 -8.78
N GLY A 7 16.09 -18.23 -8.52
CA GLY A 7 16.36 -19.66 -8.39
C GLY A 7 16.93 -20.30 -9.66
N HIS A 8 16.49 -19.86 -10.84
CA HIS A 8 17.08 -20.28 -12.12
C HIS A 8 18.53 -19.78 -12.28
N TYR A 9 18.82 -18.53 -11.90
CA TYR A 9 20.19 -18.00 -11.88
C TYR A 9 21.11 -18.73 -10.90
N MET A 10 20.56 -19.25 -9.79
CA MET A 10 21.29 -20.05 -8.80
C MET A 10 21.35 -21.55 -9.11
N LYS A 11 20.86 -21.99 -10.29
CA LYS A 11 20.81 -23.41 -10.72
C LYS A 11 20.10 -24.36 -9.73
N ILE A 12 19.11 -23.86 -8.99
CA ILE A 12 18.32 -24.67 -8.06
C ILE A 12 17.23 -25.39 -8.85
N ALA A 13 17.00 -26.68 -8.55
CA ALA A 13 15.97 -27.46 -9.25
C ALA A 13 14.57 -26.86 -9.03
N PRO A 14 13.79 -26.60 -10.10
CA PRO A 14 12.51 -25.88 -10.00
C PRO A 14 11.46 -26.62 -9.16
N ARG A 15 11.51 -27.95 -9.11
CA ARG A 15 10.63 -28.78 -8.28
C ARG A 15 10.84 -28.51 -6.78
N GLN A 16 12.09 -28.39 -6.33
CA GLN A 16 12.40 -28.13 -4.92
C GLN A 16 11.92 -26.75 -4.49
N ILE A 17 12.09 -25.74 -5.34
CA ILE A 17 11.59 -24.37 -5.08
C ILE A 17 10.07 -24.38 -4.92
N PHE A 18 9.36 -25.11 -5.78
CA PHE A 18 7.91 -25.21 -5.72
C PHE A 18 7.41 -25.85 -4.42
N PHE A 19 8.02 -26.96 -3.99
CA PHE A 19 7.69 -27.59 -2.71
C PHE A 19 7.92 -26.66 -1.51
N VAL A 20 9.07 -25.98 -1.48
CA VAL A 20 9.37 -25.03 -0.40
C VAL A 20 8.38 -23.86 -0.39
N GLN A 21 7.97 -23.36 -1.56
CA GLN A 21 6.98 -22.29 -1.65
C GLN A 21 5.60 -22.74 -1.13
N ILE A 22 5.13 -23.93 -1.50
CA ILE A 22 3.87 -24.48 -0.99
C ILE A 22 3.93 -24.64 0.53
N LEU A 23 4.98 -25.28 1.04
CA LEU A 23 5.15 -25.50 2.48
C LEU A 23 5.17 -24.16 3.23
N SER A 24 5.89 -23.17 2.71
CA SER A 24 5.96 -21.83 3.31
C SER A 24 4.60 -21.14 3.35
N ILE A 25 3.80 -21.27 2.28
CA ILE A 25 2.46 -20.66 2.22
C ILE A 25 1.53 -21.32 3.24
N LEU A 26 1.56 -22.65 3.36
CA LEU A 26 0.75 -23.38 4.33
C LEU A 26 1.10 -23.02 5.77
N VAL A 27 2.39 -22.97 6.10
CA VAL A 27 2.84 -22.57 7.44
C VAL A 27 2.45 -21.11 7.71
N ASN A 28 2.66 -20.22 6.75
CA ASN A 28 2.34 -18.79 6.89
C ASN A 28 0.83 -18.53 7.02
N SER A 29 -0.03 -19.31 6.36
CA SER A 29 -1.49 -19.15 6.48
C SER A 29 -1.98 -19.58 7.87
N VAL A 30 -1.48 -20.71 8.39
CA VAL A 30 -1.81 -21.20 9.73
C VAL A 30 -1.37 -20.22 10.80
N ILE A 31 -0.11 -19.76 10.75
CA ILE A 31 0.43 -18.80 11.73
C ILE A 31 -0.36 -17.50 11.72
N GLN A 32 -0.70 -16.96 10.54
CA GLN A 32 -1.49 -15.74 10.44
C GLN A 32 -2.90 -15.87 11.03
N ILE A 33 -3.56 -17.02 10.86
CA ILE A 33 -4.90 -17.26 11.43
C ILE A 33 -4.81 -17.34 12.95
N LEU A 34 -3.85 -18.12 13.46
CA LEU A 34 -3.63 -18.27 14.90
C LEU A 34 -3.31 -16.93 15.56
N ALA A 35 -2.41 -16.14 14.97
CA ALA A 35 -2.06 -14.83 15.48
C ALA A 35 -3.27 -13.88 15.52
N LYS A 36 -4.09 -13.86 14.46
CA LYS A 36 -5.30 -13.01 14.40
C LYS A 36 -6.34 -13.43 15.44
N ASN A 37 -6.57 -14.73 15.61
CA ASN A 37 -7.50 -15.25 16.62
C ASN A 37 -7.01 -14.93 18.03
N TYR A 38 -5.72 -15.14 18.30
CA TYR A 38 -5.11 -14.80 19.58
C TYR A 38 -5.29 -13.31 19.92
N LEU A 39 -5.03 -12.44 18.94
CA LEU A 39 -5.18 -10.99 19.09
C LEU A 39 -6.62 -10.60 19.41
N ARG A 40 -7.59 -11.22 18.72
CA ARG A 40 -9.03 -10.99 18.93
C ARG A 40 -9.50 -11.41 20.32
N ASP A 41 -8.98 -12.53 20.84
CA ASP A 41 -9.46 -13.10 22.11
C ASP A 41 -8.82 -12.43 23.34
N HIS A 42 -7.60 -11.89 23.20
CA HIS A 42 -6.84 -11.33 24.33
C HIS A 42 -6.90 -9.80 24.44
N ILE A 43 -7.23 -9.10 23.35
CA ILE A 43 -7.29 -7.64 23.34
C ILE A 43 -8.77 -7.23 23.20
N PRO A 44 -9.34 -6.50 24.17
CA PRO A 44 -10.69 -5.96 24.05
C PRO A 44 -10.73 -4.84 23.00
N ASP A 45 -11.82 -4.75 22.23
CA ASP A 45 -12.08 -3.72 21.21
C ASP A 45 -10.99 -3.59 20.12
N VAL A 46 -10.46 -4.73 19.65
CA VAL A 46 -9.55 -4.79 18.49
C VAL A 46 -10.19 -4.10 17.27
N CYS A 47 -9.38 -3.30 16.57
CA CYS A 47 -9.76 -2.44 15.45
C CYS A 47 -10.48 -1.12 15.81
N ASP A 48 -10.70 -0.80 17.09
CA ASP A 48 -11.20 0.51 17.50
C ASP A 48 -10.09 1.59 17.40
N PRO A 49 -10.35 2.76 16.80
CA PRO A 49 -9.38 3.85 16.71
C PRO A 49 -8.88 4.37 18.08
N ALA A 50 -9.65 4.19 19.16
CA ALA A 50 -9.30 4.62 20.51
C ALA A 50 -8.52 3.57 21.33
N GLN A 51 -8.14 2.44 20.73
CA GLN A 51 -7.41 1.40 21.45
C GLN A 51 -6.06 1.89 22.00
N ALA A 52 -5.84 1.67 23.30
CA ALA A 52 -4.63 2.10 24.00
C ALA A 52 -3.34 1.46 23.43
N GLN A 53 -3.46 0.26 22.87
CA GLN A 53 -2.34 -0.45 22.23
C GLN A 53 -2.25 -0.21 20.71
N LYS A 54 -3.07 0.71 20.16
CA LYS A 54 -3.08 1.11 18.75
C LYS A 54 -3.24 -0.04 17.75
N PHE A 55 -4.00 -1.08 18.14
CA PHE A 55 -4.41 -2.15 17.22
C PHE A 55 -5.52 -1.69 16.28
N VAL A 56 -5.17 -0.77 15.37
CA VAL A 56 -6.04 -0.28 14.31
C VAL A 56 -5.98 -1.21 13.11
N CYS A 57 -7.11 -1.42 12.43
CA CYS A 57 -7.23 -2.35 11.29
C CYS A 57 -7.49 -1.62 9.96
N PRO A 58 -6.56 -0.77 9.49
CA PRO A 58 -6.81 0.13 8.36
C PRO A 58 -7.13 -0.63 7.06
N SER A 59 -6.41 -1.73 6.78
CA SER A 59 -6.65 -2.53 5.58
C SER A 59 -8.07 -3.13 5.57
N VAL A 60 -8.54 -3.64 6.72
CA VAL A 60 -9.87 -4.24 6.84
C VAL A 60 -10.96 -3.19 6.67
N VAL A 61 -10.77 -2.01 7.28
CA VAL A 61 -11.68 -0.88 7.13
C VAL A 61 -11.77 -0.44 5.67
N ILE A 62 -10.64 -0.32 4.96
CA ILE A 62 -10.64 0.03 3.52
C ILE A 62 -11.41 -1.00 2.69
N PHE A 63 -11.18 -2.30 2.91
CA PHE A 63 -11.92 -3.35 2.20
C PHE A 63 -13.43 -3.29 2.52
N TYR A 64 -13.79 -3.07 3.78
CA TYR A 64 -15.18 -2.93 4.20
C TYR A 64 -15.87 -1.70 3.59
N THR A 65 -15.23 -0.53 3.65
CA THR A 65 -15.72 0.70 3.02
C THR A 65 -15.85 0.53 1.51
N ALA A 66 -14.89 -0.12 0.85
CA ALA A 66 -14.98 -0.44 -0.57
C ALA A 66 -16.19 -1.35 -0.87
N SER A 67 -16.43 -2.39 -0.05
CA SER A 67 -17.61 -3.25 -0.20
C SER A 67 -18.92 -2.49 -0.04
N ILE A 68 -19.01 -1.50 0.85
CA ILE A 68 -20.19 -0.64 0.99
C ILE A 68 -20.40 0.23 -0.25
N ILE A 69 -19.34 0.88 -0.74
CA ILE A 69 -19.42 1.76 -1.92
C ILE A 69 -19.88 0.98 -3.14
N TRP A 70 -19.24 -0.15 -3.43
CA TRP A 70 -19.52 -0.94 -4.62
C TRP A 70 -20.75 -1.85 -4.49
N GLY A 71 -21.05 -2.34 -3.28
CA GLY A 71 -22.13 -3.29 -3.02
C GLY A 71 -23.45 -2.67 -2.58
N ALA A 72 -23.43 -1.72 -1.64
CA ALA A 72 -24.64 -1.18 -1.02
C ALA A 72 -25.10 0.14 -1.66
N ILE A 73 -24.18 1.08 -1.92
CA ILE A 73 -24.49 2.38 -2.55
C ILE A 73 -24.71 2.22 -4.06
N GLY A 74 -23.92 1.33 -4.68
CA GLY A 74 -23.96 1.05 -6.11
C GLY A 74 -23.26 2.13 -6.94
N VAL A 75 -22.90 1.73 -8.17
CA VAL A 75 -22.19 2.60 -9.14
C VAL A 75 -23.01 3.82 -9.57
N GLU A 76 -24.34 3.70 -9.64
CA GLU A 76 -25.20 4.79 -10.13
C GLU A 76 -25.26 5.97 -9.16
N ARG A 77 -25.32 5.72 -7.85
CA ARG A 77 -25.30 6.81 -6.85
C ARG A 77 -23.90 7.38 -6.65
N SER A 78 -22.87 6.55 -6.79
CA SER A 78 -21.48 6.99 -6.62
C SER A 78 -20.92 7.72 -7.84
N PHE A 79 -21.22 7.28 -9.06
CA PHE A 79 -20.61 7.78 -10.31
C PHE A 79 -21.63 8.24 -11.36
N GLY A 80 -22.91 8.29 -11.02
CA GLY A 80 -23.96 8.70 -11.96
C GLY A 80 -23.87 10.17 -12.40
N PRO A 81 -24.72 10.59 -13.35
CA PRO A 81 -24.66 11.92 -13.97
C PRO A 81 -24.79 13.09 -12.97
N LYS A 82 -25.47 12.86 -11.85
CA LYS A 82 -25.74 13.83 -10.77
C LYS A 82 -24.72 13.77 -9.62
N SER A 83 -23.78 12.83 -9.63
CA SER A 83 -22.78 12.68 -8.55
C SER A 83 -21.57 13.60 -8.79
N PRO A 84 -20.99 14.21 -7.73
CA PRO A 84 -19.74 14.96 -7.84
C PRO A 84 -18.56 14.10 -8.32
N TYR A 85 -18.62 12.78 -8.15
CA TYR A 85 -17.55 11.85 -8.52
C TYR A 85 -17.66 11.29 -9.93
N ARG A 86 -18.57 11.81 -10.77
CA ARG A 86 -18.75 11.37 -12.17
C ARG A 86 -17.43 11.30 -12.96
N TRP A 87 -16.54 12.26 -12.76
CA TRP A 87 -15.27 12.32 -13.49
C TRP A 87 -14.32 11.17 -13.13
N LEU A 88 -14.37 10.63 -11.91
CA LEU A 88 -13.54 9.47 -11.54
C LEU A 88 -13.85 8.23 -12.38
N PHE A 89 -15.11 8.08 -12.82
CA PHE A 89 -15.49 6.98 -13.71
C PHE A 89 -14.85 7.09 -15.10
N SER A 90 -14.58 8.31 -15.58
CA SER A 90 -13.83 8.53 -16.83
C SER A 90 -12.38 7.99 -16.75
N GLY A 91 -11.85 7.85 -15.54
CA GLY A 91 -10.55 7.22 -15.27
C GLY A 91 -10.46 5.78 -15.77
N LEU A 92 -11.57 5.05 -15.87
CA LEU A 92 -11.60 3.70 -16.45
C LEU A 92 -11.30 3.71 -17.95
N VAL A 93 -11.87 4.68 -18.68
CA VAL A 93 -11.61 4.87 -20.12
C VAL A 93 -10.16 5.29 -20.32
N VAL A 94 -9.68 6.23 -19.51
CA VAL A 94 -8.28 6.68 -19.52
C VAL A 94 -7.33 5.50 -19.25
N GLY A 95 -7.65 4.66 -18.27
CA GLY A 95 -6.89 3.44 -17.93
C GLY A 95 -6.90 2.37 -19.01
N ALA A 96 -7.96 2.26 -19.82
CA ALA A 96 -8.01 1.36 -20.96
C ALA A 96 -7.25 1.90 -22.18
N VAL A 97 -7.30 3.22 -22.40
CA VAL A 97 -6.70 3.89 -23.56
C VAL A 97 -5.19 4.08 -23.40
N LEU A 98 -4.69 4.41 -22.22
CA LEU A 98 -3.26 4.65 -21.98
C LEU A 98 -2.34 3.46 -22.33
N PRO A 99 -2.65 2.21 -21.93
CA PRO A 99 -1.90 1.03 -22.35
C PRO A 99 -1.88 0.85 -23.88
N LEU A 100 -3.01 1.10 -24.55
CA LEU A 100 -3.10 1.01 -26.00
C LEU A 100 -2.25 2.09 -26.70
N ILE A 101 -2.26 3.32 -26.18
CA ILE A 101 -1.40 4.40 -26.67
C ILE A 101 0.08 4.05 -26.48
N THR A 102 0.49 3.61 -25.28
CA THR A 102 1.89 3.23 -25.03
C THR A 102 2.34 2.07 -25.91
N TRP A 103 1.48 1.08 -26.14
CA TRP A 103 1.73 -0.02 -27.07
C TRP A 103 1.89 0.47 -28.51
N PHE A 104 0.97 1.31 -28.99
CA PHE A 104 1.00 1.82 -30.35
C PHE A 104 2.24 2.70 -30.61
N THR A 105 2.53 3.63 -29.71
CA THR A 105 3.66 4.56 -29.87
C THR A 105 5.01 3.85 -29.77
N SER A 106 5.12 2.82 -28.91
CA SER A 106 6.34 2.01 -28.83
C SER A 106 6.62 1.22 -30.12
N ARG A 107 5.58 0.83 -30.86
CA ARG A 107 5.69 0.02 -32.08
C ARG A 107 5.92 0.84 -33.35
N LYS A 108 5.29 2.03 -33.46
CA LYS A 108 5.31 2.86 -34.66
C LYS A 108 6.35 3.98 -34.64
N LEU A 109 6.60 4.61 -33.48
CA LEU A 109 7.31 5.89 -33.44
C LEU A 109 8.80 5.79 -33.05
N LYS A 110 9.31 4.60 -32.71
CA LYS A 110 10.69 4.36 -32.21
C LYS A 110 11.16 5.39 -31.15
N TRP A 111 10.25 6.05 -30.43
CA TRP A 111 10.59 7.04 -29.41
C TRP A 111 11.20 6.34 -28.20
N SER A 112 12.50 6.55 -28.00
CA SER A 112 13.33 5.90 -26.97
C SER A 112 12.73 6.01 -25.56
N THR A 113 12.17 7.17 -25.21
CA THR A 113 11.64 7.44 -23.87
C THR A 113 10.32 6.72 -23.57
N MET A 114 9.42 6.56 -24.55
CA MET A 114 8.14 5.85 -24.37
C MET A 114 8.31 4.32 -24.24
N ARG A 115 9.48 3.78 -24.58
CA ARG A 115 9.82 2.37 -24.32
C ARG A 115 10.15 2.10 -22.84
N ILE A 116 10.51 3.15 -22.09
CA ILE A 116 10.91 3.06 -20.69
C ILE A 116 9.68 3.23 -19.77
N VAL A 117 8.71 4.03 -20.19
CA VAL A 117 7.50 4.33 -19.42
C VAL A 117 6.44 3.26 -19.65
N SER A 118 6.19 2.43 -18.64
CA SER A 118 5.11 1.43 -18.67
C SER A 118 3.89 1.97 -17.92
N ALA A 119 2.84 2.33 -18.66
CA ALA A 119 1.53 2.69 -18.10
C ALA A 119 1.02 1.74 -16.99
N PRO A 120 1.11 0.39 -17.12
CA PRO A 120 0.65 -0.50 -16.06
C PRO A 120 1.40 -0.33 -14.73
N ILE A 121 2.69 0.04 -14.75
CA ILE A 121 3.46 0.25 -13.51
C ILE A 121 2.96 1.50 -12.79
N ILE A 122 2.63 2.55 -13.54
CA ILE A 122 2.12 3.81 -12.99
C ILE A 122 0.75 3.59 -12.34
N PHE A 123 -0.16 2.88 -13.01
CA PHE A 123 -1.48 2.59 -12.47
C PHE A 123 -1.44 1.65 -11.25
N VAL A 124 -0.56 0.65 -11.24
CA VAL A 124 -0.37 -0.20 -10.07
C VAL A 124 0.17 0.60 -8.88
N GLY A 125 1.13 1.51 -9.11
CA GLY A 125 1.61 2.42 -8.06
C GLY A 125 0.48 3.27 -7.48
N MET A 126 -0.38 3.82 -8.34
CA MET A 126 -1.52 4.65 -7.92
C MET A 126 -2.62 3.85 -7.19
N SER A 127 -2.74 2.55 -7.42
CA SER A 127 -3.72 1.69 -6.71
C SER A 127 -3.41 1.50 -5.23
N LEU A 128 -2.16 1.77 -4.80
CA LEU A 128 -1.74 1.76 -3.40
C LEU A 128 -1.97 3.11 -2.70
N ALA A 129 -2.63 4.07 -3.37
CA ALA A 129 -2.92 5.36 -2.77
C ALA A 129 -3.91 5.34 -1.60
N PRO A 130 -4.95 4.47 -1.55
CA PRO A 130 -5.88 4.46 -0.43
C PRO A 130 -5.22 4.24 0.95
N PRO A 131 -4.16 3.42 1.10
CA PRO A 131 -3.43 3.28 2.35
C PRO A 131 -2.18 4.16 2.52
N ALA A 132 -1.70 4.86 1.48
CA ALA A 132 -0.40 5.55 1.50
C ALA A 132 -0.54 7.06 1.34
N SER A 133 -0.18 7.82 2.39
CA SER A 133 -0.13 9.29 2.35
C SER A 133 0.85 9.77 1.27
N GLY A 134 0.67 11.00 0.77
CA GLY A 134 1.52 11.59 -0.28
C GLY A 134 3.03 11.51 0.03
N ILE A 135 3.40 11.59 1.31
CA ILE A 135 4.77 11.42 1.79
C ILE A 135 5.35 10.05 1.40
N ASN A 136 4.59 8.96 1.55
CA ASN A 136 5.04 7.61 1.21
C ASN A 136 5.34 7.45 -0.29
N PHE A 137 4.55 8.12 -1.16
CA PHE A 137 4.83 8.14 -2.60
C PHE A 137 6.08 8.94 -2.92
N THR A 138 6.20 10.15 -2.36
CA THR A 138 7.36 11.01 -2.63
C THR A 138 8.64 10.38 -2.11
N SER A 139 8.63 9.75 -0.93
CA SER A 139 9.80 9.08 -0.37
C SER A 139 10.20 7.86 -1.21
N ALA A 140 9.23 7.03 -1.64
CA ALA A 140 9.49 5.91 -2.53
C ALA A 140 10.09 6.35 -3.88
N ILE A 141 9.62 7.47 -4.45
CA ILE A 141 10.16 8.03 -5.69
C ILE A 141 11.60 8.53 -5.49
N VAL A 142 11.87 9.25 -4.39
CA VAL A 142 13.20 9.78 -4.08
C VAL A 142 14.21 8.65 -3.85
N VAL A 143 13.84 7.66 -3.03
CA VAL A 143 14.67 6.48 -2.76
C VAL A 143 14.87 5.68 -4.06
N GLY A 144 13.81 5.47 -4.83
CA GLY A 144 13.88 4.80 -6.13
C GLY A 144 14.82 5.51 -7.11
N TYR A 145 14.74 6.84 -7.20
CA TYR A 145 15.64 7.65 -8.02
C TYR A 145 17.10 7.54 -7.56
N PHE A 146 17.34 7.68 -6.25
CA PHE A 146 18.70 7.60 -5.70
C PHE A 146 19.34 6.23 -5.96
N PHE A 147 18.66 5.13 -5.60
CA PHE A 147 19.22 3.80 -5.73
C PHE A 147 19.23 3.29 -7.17
N GLN A 148 18.20 3.58 -7.97
CA GLN A 148 18.07 3.00 -9.31
C GLN A 148 18.60 3.86 -10.45
N TYR A 149 18.62 5.19 -10.29
CA TYR A 149 19.19 6.08 -11.29
C TYR A 149 20.58 6.57 -10.86
N TRP A 150 20.70 7.22 -9.71
CA TRP A 150 21.95 7.89 -9.32
C TRP A 150 23.06 6.89 -9.00
N MET A 151 22.82 5.92 -8.12
CA MET A 151 23.83 4.92 -7.75
C MET A 151 24.18 3.99 -8.89
N ARG A 152 23.19 3.60 -9.70
CA ARG A 152 23.44 2.77 -10.88
C ARG A 152 24.34 3.47 -11.90
N LYS A 153 24.20 4.79 -12.07
CA LYS A 153 24.99 5.59 -13.01
C LYS A 153 26.41 5.87 -12.51
N HIS A 154 26.60 6.13 -11.21
CA HIS A 154 27.91 6.53 -10.67
C HIS A 154 28.73 5.39 -10.06
N ARG A 155 28.09 4.32 -9.56
CA ARG A 155 28.73 3.22 -8.80
C ARG A 155 28.12 1.86 -9.14
N LEU A 156 28.18 1.47 -10.42
CA LEU A 156 27.55 0.24 -10.91
C LEU A 156 28.09 -1.04 -10.25
N ASP A 157 29.39 -1.09 -9.94
CA ASP A 157 30.01 -2.25 -9.28
C ASP A 157 29.45 -2.49 -7.88
N TRP A 158 29.26 -1.43 -7.10
CA TRP A 158 28.66 -1.54 -5.78
C TRP A 158 27.17 -1.90 -5.89
N TRP A 159 26.44 -1.24 -6.78
CA TRP A 159 25.01 -1.46 -6.97
C TRP A 159 24.70 -2.91 -7.35
N SER A 160 25.47 -3.50 -8.27
CA SER A 160 25.23 -4.89 -8.70
C SER A 160 25.46 -5.93 -7.61
N ARG A 161 26.38 -5.67 -6.67
CA ARG A 161 26.76 -6.61 -5.60
C ARG A 161 25.93 -6.45 -4.32
N TYR A 162 25.67 -5.21 -3.89
CA TYR A 162 25.16 -4.94 -2.55
C TYR A 162 23.74 -4.38 -2.50
N ASN A 163 23.21 -3.81 -3.59
CA ASN A 163 21.90 -3.15 -3.56
C ASN A 163 20.77 -4.11 -3.15
N PHE A 164 20.82 -5.36 -3.62
CA PHE A 164 19.83 -6.37 -3.26
C PHE A 164 19.91 -6.77 -1.77
N VAL A 165 21.13 -6.92 -1.26
CA VAL A 165 21.36 -7.26 0.16
C VAL A 165 20.91 -6.11 1.06
N LEU A 166 21.21 -4.86 0.68
CA LEU A 166 20.77 -3.67 1.40
C LEU A 166 19.24 -3.57 1.43
N ALA A 167 18.58 -3.79 0.29
CA ALA A 167 17.11 -3.81 0.24
C ALA A 167 16.52 -4.86 1.20
N GLY A 168 17.05 -6.09 1.18
CA GLY A 168 16.62 -7.13 2.12
C GLY A 168 16.93 -6.78 3.59
N ALA A 169 18.04 -6.12 3.87
CA ALA A 169 18.41 -5.67 5.21
C ALA A 169 17.48 -4.54 5.72
N LEU A 170 17.04 -3.63 4.84
CA LEU A 170 16.07 -2.59 5.19
C LEU A 170 14.68 -3.18 5.48
N ASP A 171 14.21 -4.14 4.67
CA ASP A 171 12.95 -4.84 4.92
C ASP A 171 12.99 -5.61 6.26
N PHE A 172 14.08 -6.33 6.53
CA PHE A 172 14.23 -7.04 7.80
C PHE A 172 14.41 -6.08 8.99
N GLY A 173 15.20 -5.02 8.82
CA GLY A 173 15.49 -4.04 9.85
C GLY A 173 14.27 -3.26 10.28
N THR A 174 13.37 -2.91 9.35
CA THR A 174 12.09 -2.26 9.68
C THR A 174 11.19 -3.18 10.49
N VAL A 175 11.05 -4.45 10.09
CA VAL A 175 10.26 -5.44 10.86
C VAL A 175 10.84 -5.65 12.25
N LEU A 176 12.15 -5.84 12.37
CA LEU A 176 12.82 -6.03 13.66
C LEU A 176 12.65 -4.80 14.56
N SER A 177 12.84 -3.60 14.02
CA SER A 177 12.68 -2.35 14.77
C SER A 177 11.25 -2.19 15.27
N SER A 178 10.25 -2.48 14.43
CA SER A 178 8.84 -2.46 14.82
C SER A 178 8.53 -3.45 15.95
N LEU A 179 9.10 -4.65 15.92
CA LEU A 179 8.94 -5.64 17.00
C LEU A 179 9.58 -5.14 18.30
N VAL A 180 10.80 -4.58 18.23
CA VAL A 180 11.49 -4.03 19.40
C VAL A 180 10.69 -2.88 20.01
N ILE A 181 10.19 -1.95 19.19
CA ILE A 181 9.31 -0.86 19.63
C ILE A 181 8.04 -1.40 20.28
N TYR A 182 7.40 -2.41 19.67
CA TYR A 182 6.19 -3.02 20.21
C TYR A 182 6.43 -3.64 21.60
N PHE A 183 7.45 -4.50 21.74
CA PHE A 183 7.75 -5.19 22.99
C PHE A 183 8.24 -4.24 24.10
N LEU A 184 8.98 -3.17 23.75
CA LEU A 184 9.58 -2.26 24.73
C LEU A 184 8.71 -1.06 25.10
N LEU A 185 7.86 -0.56 24.20
CA LEU A 185 7.12 0.69 24.39
C LEU A 185 5.60 0.48 24.41
N GLN A 186 5.05 -0.36 23.53
CA GLN A 186 3.59 -0.51 23.40
C GLN A 186 2.99 -1.55 24.36
N MET A 187 3.69 -2.66 24.61
CA MET A 187 3.24 -3.68 25.58
C MET A 187 3.30 -3.27 27.06
N PRO A 188 4.35 -2.61 27.58
CA PRO A 188 4.40 -2.29 29.00
C PRO A 188 3.37 -1.21 29.38
N LYS A 189 2.62 -1.46 30.47
CA LYS A 189 1.60 -0.56 31.04
C LYS A 189 0.49 -0.15 30.07
N ASN A 190 -0.05 -1.08 29.29
CA ASN A 190 -1.24 -0.86 28.44
C ASN A 190 -1.11 0.34 27.48
N GLY A 191 0.08 0.60 26.93
CA GLY A 191 0.30 1.70 25.98
C GLY A 191 0.51 3.09 26.59
N ALA A 192 0.62 3.20 27.92
CA ALA A 192 0.84 4.50 28.59
C ALA A 192 2.27 5.04 28.45
N LEU A 193 3.22 4.23 27.94
CA LEU A 193 4.61 4.66 27.75
C LEU A 193 4.80 5.29 26.37
N GLU A 194 4.20 6.45 26.16
CA GLU A 194 4.42 7.24 24.94
C GLU A 194 5.65 8.14 25.10
N LEU A 195 6.68 7.89 24.30
CA LEU A 195 7.77 8.86 24.14
C LEU A 195 7.21 10.09 23.42
N GLN A 196 7.07 11.20 24.15
CA GLN A 196 6.73 12.49 23.56
C GLN A 196 7.98 13.12 22.98
N TRP A 197 8.14 12.98 21.66
CA TRP A 197 9.17 13.64 20.89
C TRP A 197 8.58 14.13 19.57
N TRP A 198 9.30 15.05 18.93
CA TRP A 198 8.84 15.73 17.71
C TRP A 198 8.29 14.77 16.64
N GLY A 199 8.95 13.64 16.38
CA GLY A 199 8.52 12.68 15.36
C GLY A 199 7.28 11.85 15.69
N ASN A 200 6.85 11.78 16.95
CA ASN A 200 5.61 11.08 17.35
C ASN A 200 4.42 12.03 17.48
N GLN A 201 4.67 13.33 17.66
CA GLN A 201 3.64 14.36 17.85
C GLN A 201 3.22 15.01 16.53
N VAL A 202 4.18 15.30 15.65
CA VAL A 202 3.92 16.09 14.44
C VAL A 202 3.07 15.33 13.43
N ASP A 203 3.30 14.03 13.26
CA ASP A 203 2.58 13.21 12.28
C ASP A 203 1.06 13.22 12.56
N VAL A 204 0.66 13.07 13.83
CA VAL A 204 -0.75 13.00 14.27
C VAL A 204 -1.46 14.36 14.23
N GLN A 205 -0.72 15.47 14.31
CA GLN A 205 -1.27 16.82 14.30
C GLN A 205 -1.51 17.38 12.88
N THR A 206 -1.10 16.64 11.84
CA THR A 206 -1.32 17.09 10.46
C THR A 206 -2.78 16.90 10.02
N ALA A 207 -3.25 17.79 9.15
CA ALA A 207 -4.56 17.69 8.51
C ALA A 207 -4.74 16.35 7.75
N ASP A 208 -3.65 15.81 7.21
CA ASP A 208 -3.61 14.50 6.55
C ASP A 208 -3.88 13.34 7.52
N ALA A 209 -3.34 13.40 8.74
CA ALA A 209 -3.58 12.38 9.77
C ALA A 209 -4.96 12.50 10.43
N GLN A 210 -5.48 13.74 10.54
CA GLN A 210 -6.82 14.00 11.10
C GLN A 210 -7.95 13.77 10.09
N GLY A 211 -7.61 13.52 8.81
CA GLY A 211 -8.60 13.30 7.75
C GLY A 211 -9.54 14.49 7.56
N THR A 212 -9.11 15.70 7.91
CA THR A 212 -9.95 16.89 7.83
C THR A 212 -10.26 17.17 6.37
N PRO A 213 -11.54 17.15 5.96
CA PRO A 213 -11.88 17.38 4.57
C PRO A 213 -11.59 18.84 4.21
N LEU A 214 -11.00 19.07 3.03
CA LEU A 214 -10.78 20.42 2.51
C LEU A 214 -12.10 21.19 2.28
N LEU A 215 -13.21 20.45 2.13
CA LEU A 215 -14.56 20.97 1.90
C LEU A 215 -15.52 20.31 2.89
N GLU A 216 -16.30 21.11 3.63
CA GLU A 216 -17.34 20.60 4.51
C GLU A 216 -18.51 20.03 3.70
N ALA A 217 -19.00 18.86 4.10
CA ALA A 217 -20.16 18.26 3.47
C ALA A 217 -21.43 19.08 3.79
N PRO A 218 -22.31 19.34 2.81
CA PRO A 218 -23.59 19.99 3.08
C PRO A 218 -24.43 19.15 4.04
N VAL A 219 -25.22 19.80 4.90
CA VAL A 219 -25.99 19.19 6.01
C VAL A 219 -26.98 18.10 5.53
N MET A 220 -27.37 18.13 4.26
CA MET A 220 -28.28 17.17 3.62
C MET A 220 -27.55 15.99 2.94
N GLY A 221 -26.21 15.92 3.04
CA GLY A 221 -25.38 14.95 2.34
C GLY A 221 -25.22 15.24 0.84
N PHE A 222 -24.35 14.48 0.17
CA PHE A 222 -24.08 14.64 -1.27
C PHE A 222 -25.11 13.93 -2.17
N ALA A 223 -26.05 13.19 -1.58
CA ALA A 223 -27.11 12.50 -2.29
C ALA A 223 -28.43 12.60 -1.49
N PRO A 224 -29.59 12.75 -2.16
CA PRO A 224 -30.88 12.70 -1.48
C PRO A 224 -31.07 11.33 -0.80
N PRO A 225 -31.74 11.28 0.37
CA PRO A 225 -31.97 10.05 1.09
C PRO A 225 -32.68 9.01 0.21
N PRO A 226 -32.39 7.70 0.39
CA PRO A 226 -33.03 6.66 -0.41
C PRO A 226 -34.55 6.73 -0.25
N GLY A 227 -35.25 7.09 -1.34
CA GLY A 227 -36.72 7.25 -1.36
C GLY A 227 -37.22 8.68 -1.57
N ALA A 228 -36.35 9.69 -1.56
CA ALA A 228 -36.72 11.04 -1.98
C ALA A 228 -36.53 11.18 -3.49
N SER A 229 -37.63 11.08 -4.24
CA SER A 229 -37.72 11.46 -5.66
C SER A 229 -37.64 12.96 -5.84
#